data_AF-A8WN77-F1
#
_entry.id   AF-A8WN77-F1
#
_cell.length_a   1.000
_cell.length_b   1.000
_cell.length_c   1.000
_cell.angle_alpha   90.00
_cell.angle_beta   90.00
_cell.angle_gamma   90.00
#
_symmetry.space_group_name_H-M   'P 1'
#
loop_
_entity.id
_entity.type
_entity.pdbx_description
1 polymer ?
#
loop_
_entity_poly.entity_id
_entity_poly.type
_entity_poly.pdbx_seq_one_letter_code
_entity_poly.pdbx_strand_id
1 'polypeptide(L)' 'MIQKISKALTKGDETRKLLIHCTICSRTDELSICSANMCSWDTSKDVAVYSEWTSKTVFGAVQVFFITHRYSK' A
#
# COMPACT_ATOMS: atom_id res chain seq x y z
N MET A 1 2.30 -3.12 -11.81
CA MET A 1 2.90 -3.27 -10.46
C MET A 1 1.86 -3.77 -9.46
N ILE A 2 0.77 -3.02 -9.22
CA ILE A 2 -0.32 -3.37 -8.28
C ILE A 2 -0.81 -4.82 -8.46
N GLN A 3 -1.06 -5.28 -9.69
CA GLN A 3 -1.50 -6.66 -9.95
C GLN A 3 -0.50 -7.73 -9.51
N LYS A 4 0.82 -7.48 -9.64
CA LYS A 4 1.85 -8.41 -9.19
C LYS A 4 1.88 -8.49 -7.66
N ILE A 5 1.76 -7.33 -7.00
CA ILE A 5 1.72 -7.23 -5.53
C ILE A 5 0.46 -7.92 -5.01
N SER A 6 -0.71 -7.60 -5.56
CA SER A 6 -1.98 -8.26 -5.22
C SER A 6 -1.87 -9.78 -5.33
N LYS A 7 -1.42 -10.30 -6.48
CA LYS A 7 -1.24 -11.76 -6.67
C LYS A 7 -0.25 -12.40 -5.69
N ALA A 8 0.82 -11.71 -5.33
CA ALA A 8 1.80 -12.21 -4.38
C ALA A 8 1.23 -12.27 -2.96
N LEU A 9 0.48 -11.25 -2.56
CA LEU A 9 -0.10 -11.14 -1.22
C LEU A 9 -1.32 -12.03 -1.02
N THR A 10 -2.09 -12.33 -2.06
CA THR A 10 -3.24 -13.26 -2.00
C THR A 10 -2.85 -14.73 -2.18
N LYS A 11 -1.57 -15.05 -2.38
CA LYS A 11 -1.10 -16.42 -2.65
C LYS A 11 -0.82 -17.25 -1.39
N GLY A 12 -0.61 -16.60 -0.23
CA GLY A 12 -0.64 -17.25 1.08
C GLY A 12 -2.07 -17.27 1.62
N ASP A 13 -2.33 -17.99 2.71
CA ASP A 13 -3.62 -18.04 3.42
C ASP A 13 -4.08 -16.69 4.03
N GLU A 14 -3.65 -15.59 3.43
CA GLU A 14 -4.09 -14.24 3.72
C GLU A 14 -5.55 -14.08 3.33
N THR A 15 -6.41 -14.07 4.34
CA THR A 15 -7.86 -13.95 4.21
C THR A 15 -8.36 -12.52 4.39
N ARG A 16 -7.49 -11.59 4.79
CA ARG A 16 -7.86 -10.18 4.96
C ARG A 16 -8.08 -9.54 3.59
N LYS A 17 -9.02 -8.59 3.54
CA LYS A 17 -9.13 -7.73 2.35
C LYS A 17 -7.96 -6.79 2.30
N LEU A 18 -7.53 -6.44 1.11
CA LEU A 18 -6.39 -5.56 0.90
C LEU A 18 -6.74 -4.38 -0.01
N LEU A 19 -6.17 -3.22 0.33
CA LEU A 19 -6.14 -2.03 -0.51
C LEU A 19 -4.68 -1.70 -0.82
N ILE A 20 -4.35 -1.55 -2.09
CA ILE A 20 -2.99 -1.24 -2.53
C ILE A 20 -3.03 0.15 -3.18
N HIS A 21 -2.30 1.09 -2.59
CA HIS A 21 -2.07 2.41 -3.14
C HIS A 21 -0.63 2.50 -3.66
N CYS A 22 -0.46 3.02 -4.87
CA CYS A 22 0.86 3.17 -5.50
C CYS A 22 1.03 4.62 -5.93
N THR A 23 2.06 5.29 -5.42
CA THR A 23 2.48 6.62 -5.84
C THR A 23 3.67 6.45 -6.79
N ILE A 24 3.62 7.09 -7.96
CA ILE A 24 4.74 7.13 -8.91
C ILE A 24 4.86 8.57 -9.38
N CYS A 25 6.06 9.14 -9.28
CA CYS A 25 6.32 10.47 -9.81
C CYS A 25 7.75 10.57 -10.36
N SER A 26 7.99 11.56 -11.19
CA SER A 26 9.34 11.87 -11.67
C SER A 26 10.23 12.27 -10.51
N ARG A 27 11.46 11.78 -10.51
CA ARG A 27 12.48 12.19 -9.54
C ARG A 27 13.01 13.56 -9.94
N THR A 28 12.96 14.50 -9.00
CA THR A 28 13.61 15.80 -9.07
C THR A 28 14.57 15.92 -7.89
N ASP A 29 15.53 16.85 -7.96
CA ASP A 29 16.54 17.02 -6.91
C ASP A 29 15.91 17.55 -5.59
N GLU A 30 14.73 18.16 -5.67
CA GLU A 30 13.99 18.75 -4.53
C GLU A 30 12.71 17.99 -4.21
N LEU A 31 12.60 16.71 -4.61
CA LEU A 31 11.38 15.94 -4.42
C LEU A 31 11.11 15.68 -2.93
N SER A 32 9.98 16.18 -2.43
CA SER A 32 9.43 15.86 -1.11
C SER A 32 8.00 15.30 -1.27
N ILE A 33 7.77 14.10 -0.74
CA ILE A 33 6.46 13.45 -0.82
C ILE A 33 5.95 13.20 0.59
N CYS A 34 4.76 13.73 0.86
CA CYS A 34 4.01 13.43 2.06
C CYS A 34 2.72 12.72 1.66
N SER A 35 2.47 11.55 2.26
CA SER A 35 1.22 10.83 2.12
C SER A 35 0.58 10.75 3.50
N ALA A 36 -0.64 11.27 3.60
CA ALA A 36 -1.47 11.17 4.79
C ALA A 36 -2.67 10.30 4.46
N ASN A 37 -2.86 9.22 5.22
CA ASN A 37 -3.99 8.31 5.06
C ASN A 37 -4.80 8.30 6.35
N MET A 38 -6.10 8.56 6.24
CA MET A 38 -7.03 8.39 7.35
C MET A 38 -7.63 7.00 7.27
N CYS A 39 -7.22 6.12 8.19
CA CYS A 39 -7.75 4.78 8.30
C CYS A 39 -8.62 4.67 9.55
N SER A 40 -9.88 4.26 9.38
CA SER A 40 -10.72 3.83 10.51
C SER A 40 -10.37 2.38 10.81
N TRP A 41 -9.23 2.15 11.47
CA TRP A 41 -8.81 0.82 11.87
C TRP A 41 -9.88 0.19 12.77
N ASP A 42 -10.36 -0.98 12.39
CA ASP A 42 -11.45 -1.69 13.06
C ASP A 42 -10.92 -2.64 14.14
N THR A 43 -9.75 -3.24 13.93
CA THR A 43 -9.11 -4.15 14.88
C THR A 43 -7.60 -3.99 14.92
N SER A 44 -6.96 -4.54 15.96
CA SER A 44 -5.50 -4.64 16.05
C SER A 44 -4.86 -5.56 15.01
N LYS A 45 -5.67 -6.24 14.19
CA LYS A 45 -5.21 -7.09 13.08
C LYS A 45 -5.15 -6.34 11.75
N ASP A 46 -5.66 -5.12 11.70
CA ASP A 46 -5.50 -4.25 10.54
C ASP A 46 -4.08 -3.68 10.53
N VAL A 47 -3.46 -3.64 9.36
CA VAL A 47 -2.05 -3.26 9.22
C VAL A 47 -1.85 -2.45 7.95
N ALA A 48 -1.09 -1.37 8.04
CA ALA A 48 -0.52 -0.68 6.88
C ALA A 48 0.96 -1.07 6.73
N VAL A 49 1.35 -1.45 5.51
CA VAL A 49 2.75 -1.69 5.14
C VAL A 49 3.14 -0.68 4.07
N TYR A 50 4.28 -0.03 4.27
CA TYR A 50 4.86 0.95 3.35
C TYR A 50 6.17 0.42 2.78
N SER A 51 6.39 0.65 1.49
CA SER A 51 7.66 0.41 0.83
C SER A 51 7.86 1.43 -0.28
N GLU A 52 9.06 1.98 -0.38
CA GLU A 52 9.46 2.91 -1.43
C GLU A 52 10.64 2.38 -2.22
N TRP A 53 10.77 2.85 -3.45
CA TRP A 53 11.93 2.63 -4.30
C TRP A 53 12.21 3.87 -5.13
N THR A 54 13.49 4.06 -5.45
CA THR A 54 13.93 5.18 -6.28
C THR A 54 14.80 4.68 -7.42
N SER A 55 14.65 5.28 -8.60
CA SER A 55 15.55 5.12 -9.74
C SER A 55 16.21 6.46 -10.07
N LYS A 56 16.95 6.53 -11.19
CA LYS A 56 17.52 7.80 -11.68
C LYS A 56 16.47 8.83 -12.08
N THR A 57 15.25 8.40 -12.42
CA THR A 57 14.22 9.26 -13.02
C THR A 57 12.87 9.17 -12.32
N VAL A 58 12.67 8.21 -11.43
CA VAL A 58 11.38 7.93 -10.82
C VAL A 58 11.54 7.71 -9.32
N PHE A 59 10.65 8.30 -8.54
CA PHE A 59 10.32 7.82 -7.21
C PHE A 59 9.04 7.00 -7.28
N GLY A 60 9.00 5.90 -6.55
CA GLY A 60 7.78 5.16 -6.35
C GLY A 60 7.61 4.72 -4.91
N ALA A 61 6.37 4.68 -4.46
CA ALA A 61 6.00 4.15 -3.16
C ALA A 61 4.74 3.32 -3.28
N VAL A 62 4.65 2.26 -2.48
CA VAL A 62 3.48 1.41 -2.33
C VAL A 62 3.08 1.37 -0.87
N GLN A 63 1.80 1.60 -0.62
CA GLN A 63 1.14 1.36 0.65
C GLN A 63 0.15 0.22 0.47
N VAL A 64 0.23 -0.77 1.35
CA VAL A 64 -0.73 -1.88 1.40
C VAL A 64 -1.45 -1.84 2.73
N PHE A 65 -2.76 -1.74 2.69
CA PHE A 65 -3.62 -1.80 3.87
C PHE A 65 -4.29 -3.16 3.90
N PHE A 66 -4.01 -3.95 4.92
CA PHE A 66 -4.73 -5.17 5.25
C PHE A 66 -5.86 -4.79 6.22
N ILE A 67 -7.09 -5.08 5.82
CA ILE A 67 -8.29 -4.67 6.54
C ILE A 67 -9.11 -5.93 6.86
N THR A 68 -9.38 -6.11 8.14
CA THR A 68 -10.35 -7.05 8.68
C THR A 68 -11.73 -6.47 8.46
N HIS A 69 -12.46 -7.08 7.53
CA HIS A 69 -13.70 -6.52 7.03
C HIS A 69 -14.81 -6.56 8.10
N ARG A 70 -15.31 -5.41 8.56
CA ARG A 70 -16.44 -5.33 9.51
C ARG A 70 -17.83 -5.29 8.85
N TYR A 71 -17.89 -5.19 7.52
CA TYR A 71 -19.15 -4.94 6.78
C TYR A 71 -19.50 -5.97 5.69
N SER A 72 -18.99 -7.20 5.77
CA SER A 72 -19.57 -8.29 4.98
C SER A 72 -20.72 -8.80 5.80
N LYS A 73 -21.90 -8.24 5.54
CA LYS A 73 -23.13 -8.99 5.78
C LYS A 73 -23.08 -10.29 4.98
#